data_AF-A0A7Y2YQA8-F1
#
_entry.id   AF-A0A7Y2YQA8-F1
#
_cell.length_a   1.000
_cell.length_b   1.000
_cell.length_c   1.000
_cell.angle_alpha   90.00
_cell.angle_beta   90.00
_cell.angle_gamma   90.00
#
_symmetry.space_group_name_H-M   'P 1'
#
loop_
_entity.id
_entity.type
_entity.pdbx_description
1 polymer ?
#
loop_
_entity_poly.entity_id
_entity_poly.type
_entity_poly.pdbx_seq_one_letter_code
_entity_poly.pdbx_strand_id
1 'polypeptide(L)'
;MKIKSKTIDLDYGQYTQPKIFYLNDKIYVAVTDLQTNKVYLFDSQTKPIPNFPVYGNSGIDLKTAKQKTHLEFVVKGDRNSVILYNIN
;
A
#
# COMPACT_ATOMS: atom_id res chain seq x y z
N MET A 1 1.75 14.03 1.07
CA MET A 1 2.90 13.08 1.13
C MET A 1 3.91 13.41 0.04
N LYS A 2 5.22 13.26 0.28
CA LYS A 2 6.28 13.51 -0.72
C LYS A 2 7.01 12.21 -1.06
N ILE A 3 7.08 11.85 -2.34
CA ILE A 3 7.91 10.74 -2.87
C ILE A 3 8.94 11.34 -3.83
N LYS A 4 10.23 11.25 -3.49
CA LYS A 4 11.32 11.91 -4.22
C LYS A 4 11.04 13.41 -4.36
N SER A 5 10.96 13.93 -5.59
CA SER A 5 10.67 15.34 -5.90
C SER A 5 9.18 15.63 -6.10
N LYS A 6 8.31 14.62 -6.03
CA LYS A 6 6.88 14.77 -6.27
C LYS A 6 6.08 14.77 -4.97
N THR A 7 5.03 15.56 -4.96
CA THR A 7 4.07 15.65 -3.84
C THR A 7 2.72 15.15 -4.32
N ILE A 8 2.02 14.44 -3.44
CA ILE A 8 0.62 14.07 -3.58
C ILE A 8 -0.15 14.56 -2.38
N ASP A 9 -1.32 15.13 -2.64
CA ASP A 9 -2.25 15.53 -1.60
C ASP A 9 -3.02 14.29 -1.13
N LEU A 10 -3.04 14.11 0.18
CA LEU A 10 -3.86 13.12 0.86
C LEU A 10 -4.85 13.90 1.71
N ASP A 11 -6.04 13.33 1.89
CA ASP A 11 -7.03 13.90 2.80
C ASP A 11 -6.45 14.03 4.22
N TYR A 12 -7.05 14.91 5.02
CA TYR A 12 -6.67 15.00 6.42
C TYR A 12 -7.06 13.71 7.15
N GLY A 13 -6.10 13.06 7.79
CA GLY A 13 -6.30 11.75 8.42
C GLY A 13 -5.12 11.28 9.26
N GLN A 14 -5.31 10.13 9.91
CA GLN A 14 -4.29 9.48 10.74
C GLN A 14 -3.57 8.43 9.90
N TYR A 15 -2.36 8.74 9.43
CA TYR A 15 -1.62 7.84 8.54
C TYR A 15 -0.56 7.01 9.27
N THR A 16 -0.36 5.78 8.81
CA THR A 16 0.86 5.03 9.13
C THR A 16 2.08 5.71 8.54
N GLN A 17 3.27 5.41 9.09
CA GLN A 17 4.52 5.79 8.43
C GLN A 17 4.59 5.14 7.04
N PRO A 18 5.07 5.87 6.00
CA PRO A 18 5.24 5.29 4.67
C PRO A 18 6.18 4.08 4.70
N LYS A 19 5.73 2.96 4.14
CA LYS A 19 6.54 1.75 3.96
C LYS A 19 6.95 1.61 2.50
N ILE A 20 8.25 1.42 2.27
CA ILE A 20 8.84 1.30 0.94
C ILE A 20 9.16 -0.16 0.67
N PHE A 21 8.75 -0.66 -0.49
CA PHE A 21 9.05 -2.01 -0.96
C PHE A 21 9.81 -1.93 -2.28
N TYR A 22 10.91 -2.67 -2.38
CA TYR A 22 11.63 -2.88 -3.64
C TYR A 22 11.42 -4.33 -4.09
N LEU A 23 10.62 -4.53 -5.13
CA LEU A 23 10.21 -5.85 -5.63
C LEU A 23 10.20 -5.82 -7.17
N ASN A 24 10.76 -6.85 -7.81
CA ASN A 24 10.80 -7.00 -9.26
C ASN A 24 11.31 -5.72 -9.98
N ASP A 25 12.41 -5.15 -9.46
CA ASP A 25 13.05 -3.91 -9.92
C ASP A 25 12.16 -2.65 -9.94
N LYS A 26 11.09 -2.67 -9.13
CA LYS A 26 10.16 -1.54 -8.96
C LYS A 26 10.07 -1.14 -7.49
N ILE A 27 9.90 0.16 -7.26
CA ILE A 27 9.62 0.72 -5.93
C ILE A 27 8.12 0.91 -5.78
N TYR A 28 7.60 0.43 -4.66
CA TYR A 28 6.24 0.67 -4.19
C TYR A 28 6.28 1.41 -2.86
N VAL A 29 5.38 2.36 -2.67
CA VAL A 29 5.25 3.13 -1.44
C VAL A 29 3.83 2.98 -0.92
N ALA A 30 3.68 2.45 0.29
CA ALA A 30 2.39 2.24 0.93
C ALA A 30 2.21 3.14 2.15
N VAL A 31 0.99 3.66 2.30
CA VAL A 31 0.52 4.33 3.51
C VAL A 31 -0.92 3.88 3.78
N THR A 32 -1.30 3.82 5.05
CA THR A 32 -2.66 3.47 5.44
C THR A 32 -3.26 4.60 6.23
N ASP A 33 -4.41 5.11 5.80
CA ASP A 33 -5.25 5.97 6.62
C ASP A 33 -6.00 5.10 7.63
N LEU A 34 -5.58 5.16 8.89
CA LEU A 34 -6.16 4.45 10.03
C LEU A 34 -7.52 5.02 10.45
N GLN A 35 -7.85 6.24 10.04
CA GLN A 35 -9.16 6.85 10.33
C GLN A 35 -10.23 6.33 9.38
N THR A 36 -9.92 6.16 8.10
CA THR A 36 -10.87 5.68 7.08
C THR A 36 -10.66 4.24 6.64
N ASN A 37 -9.68 3.54 7.24
CA ASN A 37 -9.28 2.17 6.90
C ASN A 37 -8.93 2.00 5.42
N LYS A 38 -8.19 2.94 4.85
CA LYS A 38 -7.79 2.95 3.43
C LYS A 38 -6.28 2.74 3.30
N VAL A 39 -5.90 1.63 2.70
CA VAL A 39 -4.53 1.38 2.23
C VAL A 39 -4.37 2.03 0.86
N TYR A 40 -3.34 2.85 0.73
CA TYR A 40 -2.88 3.41 -0.53
C TYR A 40 -1.57 2.73 -0.94
N LEU A 41 -1.40 2.53 -2.24
CA LEU A 41 -0.18 2.00 -2.83
C LEU A 41 0.19 2.83 -4.06
N PHE A 42 1.42 3.32 -4.09
CA PHE A 42 1.93 4.16 -5.17
C PHE A 42 3.20 3.58 -5.77
N ASP A 43 3.47 3.91 -7.02
CA ASP A 43 4.76 3.68 -7.65
C ASP A 43 5.80 4.78 -7.30
N SER A 44 7.04 4.59 -7.78
CA SER A 44 8.13 5.56 -7.60
C SER A 44 7.87 6.96 -8.22
N GLN A 45 6.88 7.07 -9.10
CA GLN A 45 6.47 8.30 -9.77
C GLN A 45 5.24 8.94 -9.09
N THR A 46 4.84 8.44 -7.92
CA THR A 46 3.67 8.91 -7.16
C THR A 46 2.34 8.62 -7.85
N LYS A 47 2.30 7.65 -8.78
CA LYS A 47 1.05 7.21 -9.41
C LYS A 47 0.41 6.12 -8.55
N PRO A 48 -0.90 6.21 -8.26
CA PRO A 48 -1.59 5.13 -7.56
C PRO A 48 -1.56 3.85 -8.40
N ILE A 49 -1.33 2.72 -7.73
CA ILE A 49 -1.52 1.41 -8.35
C ILE A 49 -3.01 1.22 -8.66
N PRO A 50 -3.39 0.62 -9.80
CA PRO A 50 -4.80 0.41 -10.15
C PRO A 50 -5.60 -0.26 -9.04
N ASN A 51 -6.86 0.14 -8.89
CA ASN A 51 -7.80 -0.35 -7.88
C ASN A 51 -7.47 0.00 -6.42
N PHE A 52 -6.51 0.88 -6.18
CA PHE A 52 -6.30 1.51 -4.87
C PHE A 52 -7.04 2.84 -4.75
N PRO A 53 -7.46 3.24 -3.53
CA PRO A 53 -7.20 2.56 -2.24
C PRO A 53 -8.08 1.34 -2.00
N VAL A 54 -7.63 0.45 -1.11
CA VAL A 54 -8.39 -0.73 -0.64
C VAL A 54 -8.50 -0.75 0.88
N TYR A 55 -9.35 -1.62 1.43
CA TYR A 55 -9.60 -1.67 2.87
C TYR A 55 -8.40 -2.24 3.66
N GLY A 56 -8.11 -1.67 4.83
CA GLY A 56 -7.13 -2.18 5.78
C GLY A 56 -6.85 -1.21 6.93
N ASN A 57 -6.46 -1.73 8.10
CA ASN A 57 -6.30 -1.00 9.37
C ASN A 57 -4.89 -1.14 9.96
N SER A 58 -3.88 -1.29 9.12
CA SER A 58 -2.48 -1.29 9.55
C SER A 58 -1.55 -0.96 8.39
N GLY A 59 -0.25 -0.83 8.67
CA GLY A 59 0.76 -0.98 7.62
C GLY A 59 0.66 -2.35 6.96
N ILE A 60 1.07 -2.43 5.69
CA ILE A 60 1.00 -3.67 4.91
C ILE A 60 2.34 -4.40 4.87
N ASP A 61 2.34 -5.66 4.46
CA ASP A 61 3.55 -6.34 3.96
C ASP A 61 3.31 -6.89 2.55
N LEU A 62 4.07 -6.39 1.58
CA LEU A 62 3.95 -6.66 0.15
C LEU A 62 5.08 -7.60 -0.32
N LYS A 63 4.75 -8.60 -1.12
CA LYS A 63 5.67 -9.58 -1.71
C LYS A 63 5.28 -9.95 -3.14
N THR A 64 6.22 -10.56 -3.86
CA THR A 64 5.95 -11.24 -5.13
C THR A 64 5.55 -12.69 -4.84
N ALA A 65 4.49 -13.18 -5.50
CA ALA A 65 4.09 -14.57 -5.39
C ALA A 65 5.21 -15.53 -5.86
N LYS A 66 5.47 -16.63 -5.15
CA LYS A 66 6.61 -17.51 -5.47
C LYS A 66 6.59 -18.10 -6.88
N GLN A 67 5.41 -18.37 -7.42
CA GLN A 67 5.24 -19.08 -8.70
C GLN A 67 4.78 -18.15 -9.83
N LYS A 68 4.54 -16.87 -9.56
CA LYS A 68 4.02 -15.90 -10.54
C LYS A 68 4.62 -14.52 -10.30
N THR A 69 4.69 -13.67 -11.32
CA THR A 69 5.18 -12.29 -11.19
C THR A 69 4.15 -11.31 -10.58
N HIS A 70 3.00 -11.80 -10.12
CA HIS A 70 1.96 -11.01 -9.47
C HIS A 70 2.38 -10.60 -8.05
N LEU A 71 1.86 -9.47 -7.60
CA LEU A 71 2.12 -8.95 -6.27
C LEU A 71 0.99 -9.32 -5.33
N GLU A 72 1.33 -9.60 -4.08
CA GLU A 72 0.38 -9.91 -3.02
C GLU A 72 0.77 -9.16 -1.76
N PHE A 73 -0.20 -8.69 -0.99
CA PHE A 73 0.10 -8.11 0.32
C PHE A 73 -0.90 -8.53 1.40
N VAL A 74 -0.39 -8.53 2.63
CA VAL A 74 -1.18 -8.76 3.83
C VAL A 74 -1.37 -7.46 4.61
N VAL A 75 -2.54 -7.31 5.21
CA VAL A 75 -2.88 -6.18 6.08
C VAL A 75 -3.83 -6.65 7.18
N LYS A 76 -3.82 -5.99 8.34
CA LYS A 76 -4.86 -6.20 9.34
C LYS A 76 -6.19 -5.66 8.82
N GLY A 77 -7.26 -6.44 8.95
CA GLY A 77 -8.62 -5.98 8.71
C GLY A 77 -9.23 -5.42 10.01
N ASP A 78 -10.40 -5.95 10.37
CA ASP A 78 -11.03 -5.72 11.67
C ASP A 78 -10.19 -6.32 12.82
N ARG A 79 -10.71 -6.24 14.06
CA ARG A 79 -9.97 -6.58 15.29
C ARG A 79 -9.21 -7.91 15.23
N ASN A 80 -9.81 -8.95 14.62
CA ASN A 80 -9.31 -10.32 14.61
C ASN A 80 -9.14 -10.89 13.20
N SER A 81 -8.93 -10.06 12.18
CA SER A 81 -8.73 -10.55 10.81
C SER A 81 -7.44 -10.03 10.17
N VAL A 82 -6.88 -10.87 9.30
CA VAL A 82 -5.81 -10.53 8.36
C VAL A 82 -6.36 -10.76 6.97
N ILE A 83 -6.16 -9.80 6.08
CA ILE A 83 -6.64 -9.83 4.71
C ILE A 83 -5.44 -10.00 3.80
N LEU A 84 -5.54 -10.93 2.85
CA LEU A 84 -4.60 -11.11 1.75
C LEU A 84 -5.22 -10.53 0.47
N TYR A 85 -4.52 -9.57 -0.14
CA TYR A 85 -4.88 -9.01 -1.43
C TYR A 85 -3.94 -9.53 -2.51
N ASN A 86 -4.51 -9.90 -3.66
CA ASN A 86 -3.79 -10.20 -4.88
C ASN A 86 -3.92 -9.00 -5.84
N ILE A 87 -2.79 -8.53 -6.36
CA ILE A 87 -2.72 -7.44 -7.33
C ILE A 87 -2.40 -8.07 -8.69
N ASN A 88 -3.38 -8.03 -9.60
CA ASN A 88 -3.26 -8.55 -10.97
C ASN A 88 -2.61 -7.53 -11.90
#